data_AF-A0AAN7S869-F1
#
_entry.id   AF-A0AAN7S869-F1
#
_cell.length_a   1.000
_cell.length_b   1.000
_cell.length_c   1.000
_cell.angle_alpha   90.00
_cell.angle_beta   90.00
_cell.angle_gamma   90.00
#
_symmetry.space_group_name_H-M   'P 1'
#
loop_
_entity.id
_entity.type
_entity.pdbx_description
1 polymer ?
#
loop_
_entity_poly.entity_id
_entity_poly.type
_entity_poly.pdbx_seq_one_letter_code
_entity_poly.pdbx_strand_id
1 'polypeptide(L)'
;MYQQLKSYFLSFAKCPLLLKNFFEDPSSKLWLYLHAQSASFHQAVLKLEGQTVSAIEAAKEINQLKDNLTQKQTNQFLPFTVRQLMVKSKNNGTDIDKEFVKRTATEFCKTSREYLEQ
;
A
#
# COMPACT_ATOMS: atom_id res chain seq x y z
N MET A 1 -2.63 2.30 -12.80
CA MET A 1 -3.63 2.89 -11.88
C MET A 1 -3.29 4.33 -11.48
N TYR A 2 -2.09 4.65 -10.95
CA TYR A 2 -1.74 6.03 -10.55
C TYR A 2 -1.93 7.08 -11.65
N GLN A 3 -1.41 6.81 -12.86
CA GLN A 3 -1.48 7.79 -13.96
C GLN A 3 -2.93 8.04 -14.40
N GLN A 4 -3.74 6.99 -14.46
CA GLN A 4 -5.15 7.09 -14.81
C GLN A 4 -5.94 7.88 -13.76
N LEU A 5 -5.73 7.60 -12.47
CA LEU A 5 -6.34 8.39 -11.39
C LEU A 5 -5.92 9.86 -11.45
N LYS A 6 -4.62 10.12 -11.59
CA LYS A 6 -4.08 11.48 -11.70
C LYS A 6 -4.75 12.23 -12.85
N SER A 7 -4.76 11.65 -14.05
CA SER A 7 -5.39 12.28 -15.21
C SER A 7 -6.88 12.50 -15.02
N TYR A 8 -7.59 11.57 -14.38
CA TYR A 8 -9.02 11.69 -14.09
C TYR A 8 -9.31 12.83 -13.11
N PHE A 9 -8.60 12.90 -11.98
CA PHE A 9 -8.85 13.95 -11.00
C PHE A 9 -8.41 15.33 -11.49
N LEU A 10 -7.35 15.40 -12.29
CA LEU A 10 -6.87 16.67 -12.85
C LEU A 10 -7.66 17.14 -14.08
N SER A 11 -8.52 16.31 -14.68
CA SER A 11 -9.37 16.74 -15.80
C SER A 11 -10.60 17.54 -15.36
N PHE A 12 -10.98 17.48 -14.08
CA PHE A 12 -12.09 18.26 -13.54
C PHE A 12 -11.73 19.75 -13.44
N ALA A 13 -12.54 20.62 -14.05
CA ALA A 13 -12.40 22.07 -13.94
C ALA A 13 -12.42 22.59 -12.49
N LYS A 14 -13.11 21.87 -11.58
CA LYS A 14 -13.16 22.14 -10.13
C LYS A 14 -12.58 20.97 -9.33
N CYS A 15 -11.35 20.56 -9.63
CA CYS A 15 -10.64 19.57 -8.79
C CYS A 15 -10.41 20.14 -7.37
N PRO A 16 -10.77 19.41 -6.30
CA PRO A 16 -10.46 19.81 -4.94
C PRO A 16 -8.97 20.09 -4.76
N LEU A 17 -8.63 21.22 -4.13
CA LEU A 17 -7.25 21.66 -3.96
C LEU A 17 -6.37 20.59 -3.28
N LEU A 18 -6.93 19.86 -2.32
CA LEU A 18 -6.25 18.75 -1.65
C LEU A 18 -5.80 17.66 -2.63
N LEU A 19 -6.70 17.22 -3.51
CA LEU A 19 -6.41 16.19 -4.51
C LEU A 19 -5.44 16.70 -5.57
N LYS A 20 -5.60 17.97 -5.98
CA LYS A 20 -4.68 18.62 -6.90
C LYS A 20 -3.26 18.63 -6.33
N ASN A 21 -3.09 19.12 -5.10
CA ASN A 21 -1.80 19.16 -4.41
C ASN A 21 -1.22 17.75 -4.24
N PHE A 22 -2.05 16.77 -3.90
CA PHE A 22 -1.63 15.38 -3.80
C PHE A 22 -1.12 14.84 -5.15
N PHE A 23 -1.82 15.03 -6.26
CA PHE A 23 -1.34 14.50 -7.54
C PHE A 23 -0.17 15.29 -8.16
N GLU A 24 0.04 16.53 -7.74
CA GLU A 24 1.16 17.37 -8.16
C GLU A 24 2.44 17.05 -7.38
N ASP A 25 2.34 16.60 -6.12
CA ASP A 25 3.48 16.18 -5.31
C ASP A 25 4.08 14.84 -5.78
N PRO A 26 5.37 14.79 -6.17
CA PRO A 26 6.08 13.56 -6.55
C PRO A 26 6.05 12.48 -5.45
N SER A 27 6.04 12.89 -4.18
CA SER A 27 6.04 11.99 -3.03
C SER A 27 4.70 11.27 -2.85
N SER A 28 3.61 11.84 -3.34
CA SER A 28 2.26 11.29 -3.21
C SER A 28 2.03 9.98 -3.95
N LYS A 29 2.87 9.70 -4.96
CA LYS A 29 2.90 8.39 -5.61
C LYS A 29 3.39 7.26 -4.68
N LEU A 30 4.18 7.59 -3.65
CA LEU A 30 4.61 6.64 -2.62
C LEU A 30 3.42 6.22 -1.75
N TRP A 31 2.55 7.17 -1.39
CA TRP A 31 1.38 6.91 -0.56
C TRP A 31 0.37 5.97 -1.24
N LEU A 32 0.20 6.07 -2.56
CA LEU A 32 -0.59 5.13 -3.34
C LEU A 32 0.01 3.71 -3.40
N TYR A 33 1.29 3.51 -3.07
CA TYR A 33 1.85 2.15 -2.91
C TYR A 33 1.58 1.52 -1.55
N LEU A 34 1.44 2.30 -0.48
CA LEU A 34 0.87 1.78 0.76
C LEU A 34 -0.55 1.27 0.49
N HIS A 35 -1.32 1.98 -0.32
CA HIS A 35 -2.61 1.49 -0.79
C HIS A 35 -2.49 0.20 -1.63
N ALA A 36 -1.42 0.00 -2.40
CA ALA A 36 -1.23 -1.28 -3.11
C ALA A 36 -1.10 -2.49 -2.17
N GLN A 37 -0.73 -2.29 -0.90
CA GLN A 37 -0.77 -3.37 0.10
C GLN A 37 -2.20 -3.82 0.42
N SER A 38 -3.21 -2.97 0.20
CA SER A 38 -4.62 -3.36 0.30
C SER A 38 -5.00 -4.46 -0.69
N ALA A 39 -4.23 -4.65 -1.77
CA ALA A 39 -4.45 -5.75 -2.70
C ALA A 39 -4.26 -7.12 -2.02
N SER A 40 -3.30 -7.26 -1.10
CA SER A 40 -3.13 -8.50 -0.34
C SER A 40 -4.35 -8.82 0.52
N PHE A 41 -4.94 -7.80 1.15
CA PHE A 41 -6.18 -7.94 1.91
C PHE A 41 -7.36 -8.27 1.01
N HIS A 42 -7.50 -7.56 -0.10
CA HIS A 42 -8.57 -7.81 -1.06
C HIS A 42 -8.53 -9.24 -1.59
N GLN A 43 -7.35 -9.78 -1.91
CA GLN A 43 -7.21 -11.18 -2.33
C GLN A 43 -7.60 -12.15 -1.22
N ALA A 44 -7.24 -11.88 0.04
CA ALA A 44 -7.67 -12.70 1.17
C ALA A 44 -9.20 -12.66 1.34
N VAL A 45 -9.81 -11.48 1.26
CA VAL A 45 -11.28 -11.29 1.34
C VAL A 45 -11.98 -12.06 0.23
N LEU A 46 -11.54 -11.94 -1.03
CA LEU A 46 -12.14 -12.67 -2.16
C LEU A 46 -12.13 -14.18 -1.95
N LYS A 47 -11.06 -14.71 -1.37
CA LYS A 47 -10.97 -16.13 -1.05
C LYS A 47 -11.88 -16.53 0.11
N LEU A 48 -12.06 -15.66 1.10
CA LEU A 48 -12.93 -15.89 2.25
C LEU A 48 -14.42 -15.78 1.89
N GLU A 49 -14.77 -14.91 0.94
CA GLU A 49 -16.14 -14.72 0.43
C GLU A 49 -16.60 -15.84 -0.52
N GLY A 50 -15.74 -16.83 -0.80
CA GLY A 50 -16.08 -17.98 -1.61
C GLY A 50 -17.27 -18.76 -1.01
N GLN A 51 -18.23 -19.13 -1.85
CA GLN A 51 -19.50 -19.76 -1.43
C GLN A 51 -19.35 -21.08 -0.64
N THR A 52 -18.21 -21.76 -0.75
CA THR A 52 -17.97 -23.09 -0.17
C THR A 52 -16.76 -23.13 0.76
N VAL A 53 -16.32 -21.98 1.28
CA VAL A 53 -15.13 -21.90 2.14
C VAL A 53 -15.43 -22.52 3.50
N SER A 54 -14.69 -23.56 3.85
CA SER A 54 -14.73 -24.14 5.18
C SER A 54 -14.04 -23.25 6.21
N ALA A 55 -14.37 -23.42 7.49
CA ALA A 55 -13.68 -22.72 8.58
C ALA A 55 -12.16 -23.00 8.59
N ILE A 56 -11.74 -24.20 8.17
CA ILE A 56 -10.33 -24.59 8.10
C ILE A 56 -9.62 -23.80 6.99
N GLU A 57 -10.23 -23.68 5.82
CA GLU A 57 -9.69 -22.89 4.70
C GLU A 57 -9.65 -21.40 5.04
N ALA A 58 -10.68 -20.89 5.71
CA ALA A 58 -10.69 -19.51 6.20
C ALA A 58 -9.54 -19.25 7.17
N ALA A 59 -9.35 -20.12 8.16
CA ALA A 59 -8.23 -20.00 9.11
C ALA A 59 -6.87 -20.07 8.41
N LYS A 60 -6.74 -20.93 7.39
CA LYS A 60 -5.52 -21.04 6.57
C LYS A 60 -5.23 -19.73 5.83
N GLU A 61 -6.22 -19.12 5.18
CA GLU A 61 -6.04 -17.86 4.45
C GLU A 61 -5.70 -16.68 5.38
N ILE A 62 -6.34 -16.61 6.55
CA ILE A 62 -6.01 -15.61 7.58
C ILE A 62 -4.56 -15.80 8.05
N ASN A 63 -4.15 -17.04 8.37
CA ASN A 63 -2.77 -17.32 8.79
C ASN A 63 -1.76 -16.98 7.69
N GLN A 64 -2.05 -17.28 6.42
CA GLN A 64 -1.18 -16.88 5.30
C GLN A 64 -1.02 -15.36 5.19
N LEU A 65 -2.12 -14.61 5.40
CA LEU A 65 -2.06 -13.16 5.41
C LEU A 65 -1.22 -12.65 6.60
N LYS A 66 -1.37 -13.23 7.79
CA LYS A 66 -0.56 -12.90 8.98
C LYS A 66 0.93 -13.18 8.74
N ASP A 67 1.27 -14.32 8.16
CA ASP A 67 2.65 -14.68 7.83
C ASP A 67 3.25 -13.70 6.82
N ASN A 68 2.47 -13.33 5.79
CA ASN A 68 2.89 -12.36 4.79
C ASN A 68 3.18 -10.99 5.41
N LEU A 69 2.30 -10.51 6.31
CA LEU A 69 2.48 -9.23 7.01
C LEU A 69 3.69 -9.28 7.95
N THR A 70 3.90 -10.40 8.64
CA THR A 70 5.06 -10.62 9.52
C THR A 70 6.36 -10.57 8.73
N GLN A 71 6.43 -11.29 7.61
CA GLN A 71 7.61 -11.26 6.73
C GLN A 71 7.87 -9.86 6.17
N LYS A 72 6.83 -9.13 5.76
CA LYS A 72 6.98 -7.75 5.28
C LYS A 72 7.49 -6.81 6.38
N GLN A 73 6.98 -6.95 7.60
CA GLN A 73 7.41 -6.16 8.75
C GLN A 73 8.87 -6.43 9.12
N THR A 74 9.24 -7.71 9.31
CA THR A 74 10.60 -8.12 9.69
C THR A 74 11.65 -7.67 8.67
N ASN A 75 11.32 -7.75 7.38
CA ASN A 75 12.25 -7.39 6.31
C ASN A 75 12.19 -5.90 5.93
N GLN A 76 11.39 -5.07 6.62
CA GLN A 76 11.10 -3.69 6.25
C GLN A 76 10.79 -3.55 4.74
N PHE A 77 9.93 -4.45 4.26
CA PHE A 77 9.73 -4.66 2.83
C PHE A 77 9.14 -3.42 2.17
N LEU A 78 9.86 -2.91 1.16
CA LEU A 78 9.35 -1.93 0.21
C LEU A 78 9.29 -2.55 -1.18
N PRO A 79 8.15 -2.49 -1.90
CA PRO A 79 8.07 -2.95 -3.28
C PRO A 79 9.15 -2.36 -4.18
N PHE A 80 9.61 -3.12 -5.18
CA PHE A 80 10.63 -2.65 -6.13
C PHE A 80 10.27 -1.31 -6.78
N THR A 81 9.00 -1.13 -7.14
CA THR A 81 8.47 0.10 -7.72
C THR A 81 8.58 1.32 -6.79
N VAL A 82 8.40 1.13 -5.47
CA VAL A 82 8.63 2.18 -4.46
C VAL A 82 10.11 2.54 -4.42
N ARG A 83 10.99 1.54 -4.34
CA ARG A 83 12.45 1.76 -4.32
C ARG A 83 12.92 2.51 -5.57
N GLN A 84 12.40 2.16 -6.75
CA GLN A 84 12.70 2.87 -7.98
C GLN A 84 12.22 4.32 -7.97
N LEU A 85 11.04 4.62 -7.42
CA LEU A 85 10.58 6.01 -7.31
C LEU A 85 11.46 6.84 -6.37
N MET A 86 11.92 6.25 -5.27
CA MET A 86 12.81 6.94 -4.34
C MET A 86 14.13 7.32 -5.02
N VAL A 87 14.71 6.40 -5.80
CA VAL A 87 15.92 6.67 -6.60
C VAL A 87 15.66 7.77 -7.64
N LYS A 88 14.54 7.70 -8.38
CA LYS A 88 14.20 8.71 -9.39
C LYS A 88 13.98 10.10 -8.78
N SER A 89 13.33 10.17 -7.62
CA SER A 89 13.05 11.45 -6.96
C SER A 89 14.34 12.08 -6.44
N LYS A 90 15.26 11.27 -5.87
CA LYS A 90 16.59 11.73 -5.48
C LYS A 90 17.36 12.32 -6.66
N ASN A 91 17.31 11.67 -7.82
CA ASN A 91 17.95 12.17 -9.04
C ASN A 91 17.33 13.48 -9.56
N ASN A 92 16.07 13.74 -9.23
CA ASN A 92 15.35 14.95 -9.61
C ASN A 92 15.43 16.07 -8.55
N GLY A 93 16.30 15.92 -7.54
CA GLY A 93 16.49 16.93 -6.48
C GLY A 93 15.42 16.93 -5.38
N THR A 94 14.52 15.94 -5.37
CA THR A 94 13.55 15.74 -4.28
C THR A 94 14.07 14.66 -3.34
N ASP A 95 14.46 15.05 -2.12
CA ASP A 95 14.89 14.10 -1.10
C ASP A 95 13.68 13.51 -0.37
N ILE A 96 13.47 12.21 -0.55
CA ILE A 96 12.43 11.46 0.18
C ILE A 96 13.10 10.82 1.38
N ASP A 97 12.58 11.11 2.57
CA ASP A 97 13.01 10.44 3.80
C ASP A 97 12.71 8.93 3.72
N LYS A 98 13.76 8.16 3.45
CA LYS A 98 13.68 6.71 3.31
C LYS A 98 13.32 6.01 4.62
N GLU A 99 13.78 6.54 5.75
CA GLU A 99 13.50 5.96 7.05
C GLU A 99 12.05 6.23 7.46
N PHE A 100 11.53 7.41 7.14
CA PHE A 100 10.10 7.69 7.29
C PHE A 100 9.23 6.73 6.47
N VAL A 101 9.57 6.48 5.21
CA VAL A 101 8.82 5.56 4.33
C VAL A 101 8.86 4.12 4.88
N LYS A 102 10.04 3.64 5.29
CA LYS A 102 10.17 2.32 5.91
C LYS A 102 9.37 2.20 7.19
N ARG A 103 9.48 3.18 8.09
CA ARG A 103 8.73 3.19 9.36
C ARG A 103 7.23 3.14 9.11
N THR A 104 6.74 3.94 8.17
CA THR A 104 5.32 3.96 7.78
C THR A 104 4.86 2.59 7.26
N ALA A 105 5.64 1.94 6.40
CA ALA A 105 5.32 0.62 5.87
C ALA A 105 5.33 -0.46 6.98
N THR A 106 6.28 -0.39 7.91
CA THR A 106 6.39 -1.27 9.07
C THR A 106 5.20 -1.11 10.00
N GLU A 107 4.82 0.12 10.35
CA GLU A 107 3.66 0.40 11.20
C GLU A 107 2.35 -0.05 10.54
N PHE A 108 2.19 0.16 9.22
CA PHE A 108 1.04 -0.38 8.50
C PHE A 108 0.91 -1.90 8.66
N CYS A 109 2.02 -2.66 8.51
CA CYS A 109 2.00 -4.11 8.67
C CYS A 109 1.69 -4.50 10.12
N LYS A 110 2.25 -3.78 11.10
CA LYS A 110 2.00 -4.00 12.53
C LYS A 110 0.53 -3.80 12.88
N THR A 111 -0.04 -2.63 12.58
CA THR A 111 -1.44 -2.31 12.84
C THR A 111 -2.37 -3.30 12.16
N SER A 112 -2.08 -3.68 10.91
CA SER A 112 -2.92 -4.66 10.21
C SER A 112 -2.91 -6.04 10.87
N ARG A 113 -1.77 -6.47 11.42
CA ARG A 113 -1.68 -7.74 12.17
C ARG A 113 -2.48 -7.69 13.46
N GLU A 114 -2.41 -6.58 14.19
CA GLU A 114 -3.18 -6.37 15.42
C GLU A 114 -4.69 -6.48 15.17
N TYR A 115 -5.18 -6.00 14.02
CA TYR A 115 -6.58 -6.19 13.62
C TYR A 115 -6.95 -7.64 13.26
N LEU A 116 -6.01 -8.44 12.79
CA LEU A 116 -6.24 -9.87 12.48
C LEU A 116 -6.14 -10.77 13.72
N GLU A 117 -5.78 -10.21 14.88
CA GLU A 117 -5.62 -10.92 16.15
C GLU A 117 -6.75 -10.62 17.15
N GLN A 118 -7.64 -9.67 16.83
CA GLN A 118 -8.88 -9.38 17.57
C GLN A 118 -9.96 -10.40 17.25
#